data_AF-A0A944N7Q3-F1
#
_entry.id   AF-A0A944N7Q3-F1
#
_cell.length_a   1.000
_cell.length_b   1.000
_cell.length_c   1.000
_cell.angle_alpha   90.00
_cell.angle_beta   90.00
_cell.angle_gamma   90.00
#
_symmetry.space_group_name_H-M   'P 1'
#
loop_
_entity.id
_entity.type
_entity.pdbx_description
1 polymer ?
#
loop_
_entity_poly.entity_id
_entity_poly.type
_entity_poly.pdbx_seq_one_letter_code
_entity_poly.pdbx_strand_id
1 'polypeptide(L)'
;MKLNSYNLYRQLLLLWGVMLLSVSCGTDLGVDMIYKSAGSIRQYQVTNQSLVPYVNRFKERYLAHGGSLVASIDDIPVNFGDTNEKVGVCLIYSNDQREVLVNLDWWNGQSSRRRELLIFHELGHCALGREHQDNKVEKSNFSSSIMNSVLMSERDYRMFLAPYHFELFTRDGDVLLSAIHQELADDDPIAVSSSQ
;
A
#
# COMPACT_ATOMS: atom_id res chain seq x y z
N MET A 1 -26.16 -50.89 37.23
CA MET A 1 -26.33 -50.05 36.02
C MET A 1 -24.99 -49.98 35.29
N LYS A 2 -24.84 -50.70 34.17
CA LYS A 2 -23.65 -50.61 33.30
C LYS A 2 -23.89 -49.45 32.34
N LEU A 3 -23.21 -48.32 32.55
CA LEU A 3 -23.20 -47.24 31.58
C LEU A 3 -22.53 -47.74 30.29
N ASN A 4 -23.23 -47.57 29.18
CA ASN A 4 -22.84 -48.10 27.87
C ASN A 4 -21.67 -47.28 27.31
N SER A 5 -20.45 -47.79 27.50
CA SER A 5 -19.17 -47.15 27.18
C SER A 5 -19.07 -46.65 25.73
N TYR A 6 -19.86 -47.23 24.83
CA TYR A 6 -19.93 -46.86 23.41
C TYR A 6 -20.48 -45.45 23.17
N ASN A 7 -21.46 -44.99 23.96
CA ASN A 7 -22.04 -43.66 23.80
C ASN A 7 -21.13 -42.54 24.33
N LEU A 8 -20.32 -42.85 25.36
CA LEU A 8 -19.34 -41.90 25.90
C LEU A 8 -18.19 -41.65 24.92
N TYR A 9 -17.69 -42.72 24.28
CA TYR A 9 -16.65 -42.60 23.24
C TYR A 9 -17.16 -41.83 22.01
N ARG A 10 -18.42 -42.04 21.62
CA ARG A 10 -19.03 -41.33 20.48
C ARG A 10 -19.24 -39.83 20.77
N GLN A 11 -19.57 -39.47 22.01
CA GLN A 11 -19.65 -38.06 22.43
C GLN A 11 -18.26 -37.42 22.56
N LEU A 12 -17.25 -38.15 23.05
CA LEU A 12 -15.87 -37.65 23.13
C LEU A 12 -15.21 -37.45 21.75
N LEU A 13 -15.50 -38.33 20.78
CA LEU A 13 -15.02 -38.19 19.40
C LEU A 13 -15.64 -37.00 18.66
N LEU A 14 -16.92 -36.69 18.92
CA LEU A 14 -17.57 -35.50 18.37
C LEU A 14 -17.01 -34.20 18.96
N LEU A 15 -16.63 -34.20 20.25
CA LEU A 15 -15.99 -33.03 20.88
C LEU A 15 -14.55 -32.81 20.40
N TRP A 16 -13.79 -33.87 20.12
CA TRP A 16 -12.45 -33.77 19.52
C TRP A 16 -12.47 -33.26 18.07
N GLY A 17 -13.49 -33.62 17.27
CA GLY A 17 -13.63 -33.14 15.89
C GLY A 17 -13.92 -31.63 15.79
N VAL A 18 -14.59 -31.04 16.78
CA VAL A 18 -14.92 -29.61 16.81
C VAL A 18 -13.72 -28.76 17.24
N MET A 19 -12.81 -29.30 18.05
CA MET A 19 -11.64 -28.57 18.56
C MET A 19 -10.50 -28.41 17.52
N LEU A 20 -10.57 -29.11 16.39
CA LEU A 20 -9.59 -29.01 15.28
C LEU A 20 -9.94 -27.95 14.23
N LEU A 21 -11.05 -27.22 14.38
CA LEU A 21 -11.48 -26.18 13.43
C LEU A 21 -11.05 -24.76 13.82
N SER A 22 -10.36 -24.56 14.95
CA SER A 22 -9.96 -23.22 15.42
C SER A 22 -8.51 -22.83 15.13
N VAL A 23 -7.79 -23.57 14.27
CA VAL A 23 -6.47 -23.12 13.78
C VAL A 23 -6.66 -22.58 12.36
N SER A 24 -7.25 -21.39 12.26
CA SER A 24 -7.30 -20.63 11.02
C SER A 24 -6.31 -19.47 11.08
N CYS A 25 -5.35 -19.56 10.16
CA CYS A 25 -4.58 -18.51 9.50
C CYS A 25 -3.94 -17.40 10.34
N GLY A 26 -2.68 -17.59 10.70
CA GLY A 26 -1.72 -16.51 10.86
C GLY A 26 -0.67 -16.61 9.77
N THR A 27 -0.99 -16.20 8.53
CA THR A 27 0.04 -15.96 7.51
C THR A 27 0.77 -14.69 7.90
N ASP A 28 2.05 -14.84 8.20
CA ASP A 28 3.00 -13.74 8.33
C ASP A 28 3.18 -13.15 6.92
N LEU A 29 2.32 -12.19 6.58
CA LEU A 29 2.42 -11.41 5.35
C LEU A 29 3.59 -10.46 5.54
N GLY A 30 4.48 -10.33 4.54
CA GLY A 30 5.59 -9.38 4.55
C GLY A 30 5.10 -7.95 4.80
N VAL A 31 5.02 -7.55 6.06
CA VAL A 31 4.43 -6.28 6.43
C VAL A 31 5.48 -5.19 6.26
N ASP A 32 5.34 -4.41 5.19
CA ASP A 32 6.13 -3.20 5.01
C ASP A 32 5.74 -2.09 6.00
N MET A 33 4.58 -2.20 6.62
CA MET A 33 4.22 -1.45 7.82
C MET A 33 4.91 -2.03 9.05
N ILE A 34 5.53 -1.18 9.86
CA ILE A 34 6.19 -1.62 11.10
C ILE A 34 5.30 -1.30 12.30
N TYR A 35 4.82 -2.35 12.94
CA TYR A 35 4.12 -2.24 14.22
C TYR A 35 5.13 -2.03 15.35
N LYS A 36 4.98 -0.92 16.08
CA LYS A 36 5.83 -0.61 17.23
C LYS A 36 5.33 -1.32 18.47
N SER A 37 6.25 -1.67 19.36
CA SER A 37 5.94 -2.34 20.63
C SER A 37 5.02 -1.50 21.51
N ALA A 38 4.23 -2.17 22.35
CA ALA A 38 3.33 -1.52 23.29
C ALA A 38 4.07 -0.50 24.17
N GLY A 39 3.51 0.70 24.29
CA GLY A 39 4.10 1.81 25.04
C GLY A 39 5.10 2.66 24.26
N SER A 40 5.42 2.30 23.01
CA SER A 40 6.14 3.19 22.10
C SER A 40 5.29 4.40 21.73
N ILE A 41 5.93 5.56 21.62
CA ILE A 41 5.30 6.81 21.16
C ILE A 41 5.91 7.25 19.83
N ARG A 42 5.16 8.05 19.05
CA ARG A 42 5.66 8.67 17.82
C ARG A 42 6.97 9.42 18.05
N GLN A 43 7.86 9.34 17.07
CA GLN A 43 9.12 10.09 17.12
C GLN A 43 8.86 11.59 16.91
N TYR A 44 7.89 11.91 16.06
CA TYR A 44 7.53 13.27 15.72
C TYR A 44 6.03 13.52 15.92
N GLN A 45 5.68 14.78 16.12
CA GLN A 45 4.29 15.24 16.25
C GLN A 45 3.86 16.12 15.08
N VAL A 46 4.81 16.60 14.29
CA VAL A 46 4.59 17.48 13.14
C VAL A 46 5.42 17.02 11.96
N THR A 47 4.95 17.27 10.75
CA THR A 47 5.65 16.96 9.50
C THR A 47 6.87 17.85 9.30
N ASN A 48 7.98 17.27 8.82
CA ASN A 48 9.17 18.03 8.46
C ASN A 48 8.85 19.05 7.35
N GLN A 49 9.31 20.29 7.50
CA GLN A 49 8.98 21.39 6.57
C GLN A 49 9.32 21.08 5.10
N SER A 50 10.40 20.35 4.83
CA SER A 50 10.80 19.97 3.47
C SER A 50 9.87 18.95 2.82
N LEU A 51 9.07 18.23 3.62
CA LEU A 51 8.12 17.21 3.18
C LEU A 51 6.69 17.76 3.04
N VAL A 52 6.36 18.89 3.69
CA VAL A 52 5.04 19.55 3.64
C VAL A 52 4.51 19.73 2.20
N PRO A 53 5.29 20.18 1.20
CA PRO A 53 4.77 20.34 -0.15
C PRO A 53 4.24 19.04 -0.77
N TYR A 54 4.81 17.88 -0.41
CA TYR A 54 4.42 16.58 -0.93
C TYR A 54 3.16 16.06 -0.24
N VAL A 55 3.09 16.24 1.08
CA VAL A 55 1.90 15.91 1.89
C VAL A 55 0.70 16.75 1.45
N ASN A 56 0.89 18.04 1.18
CA ASN A 56 -0.19 18.90 0.70
C ASN A 56 -0.68 18.47 -0.68
N ARG A 57 0.23 18.11 -1.61
CA ARG A 57 -0.18 17.56 -2.91
C ARG A 57 -0.95 16.25 -2.77
N PHE A 58 -0.59 15.38 -1.84
CA PHE A 58 -1.38 14.18 -1.55
C PHE A 58 -2.81 14.54 -1.11
N LYS A 59 -2.95 15.48 -0.16
CA LYS A 59 -4.26 15.96 0.32
C LYS A 59 -5.09 16.56 -0.80
N GLU A 60 -4.51 17.47 -1.58
CA GLU A 60 -5.16 18.12 -2.72
C GLU A 60 -5.68 17.08 -3.72
N ARG A 61 -4.87 16.07 -4.06
CA ARG A 61 -5.27 15.00 -4.99
C ARG A 61 -6.31 14.08 -4.39
N TYR A 62 -6.19 13.72 -3.12
CA TYR A 62 -7.18 12.90 -2.43
C TYR A 62 -8.56 13.57 -2.43
N LEU A 63 -8.62 14.87 -2.12
CA LEU A 63 -9.87 15.65 -2.19
C LEU A 63 -10.42 15.73 -3.62
N ALA A 64 -9.55 15.90 -4.62
CA ALA A 64 -9.96 15.95 -6.03
C ALA A 64 -10.58 14.63 -6.53
N HIS A 65 -10.30 13.51 -5.87
CA HIS A 65 -10.87 12.19 -6.19
C HIS A 65 -12.08 11.83 -5.30
N GLY A 66 -12.72 12.82 -4.68
CA GLY A 66 -13.91 12.61 -3.85
C GLY A 66 -13.62 12.14 -2.43
N GLY A 67 -12.36 12.15 -2.01
CA GLY A 67 -12.01 12.00 -0.60
C GLY A 67 -12.66 13.10 0.24
N SER A 68 -13.21 12.73 1.39
CA SER A 68 -13.55 13.71 2.42
C SER A 68 -12.26 14.16 3.10
N LEU A 69 -12.21 15.38 3.67
CA LEU A 69 -11.14 15.71 4.62
C LEU A 69 -11.19 14.69 5.76
N VAL A 70 -10.32 13.69 5.70
CA VAL A 70 -10.14 12.77 6.82
C VAL A 70 -9.15 13.47 7.74
N ALA A 71 -9.59 13.78 8.96
CA ALA A 71 -8.72 14.32 10.01
C ALA A 71 -7.43 13.48 10.19
N SER A 72 -7.46 12.22 9.77
CA SER A 72 -6.31 11.30 9.83
C SER A 72 -5.10 11.75 9.02
N ILE A 73 -5.23 12.43 7.86
CA ILE A 73 -4.04 12.79 7.07
C ILE A 73 -3.24 13.91 7.77
N ASP A 74 -3.93 14.89 8.35
CA ASP A 74 -3.29 15.97 9.11
C ASP A 74 -2.61 15.46 10.38
N ASP A 75 -3.15 14.40 10.97
CA ASP A 75 -2.60 13.76 12.18
C ASP A 75 -1.44 12.80 11.91
N ILE A 76 -1.05 12.55 10.65
CA ILE A 76 0.10 11.68 10.31
C ILE A 76 1.34 12.55 10.03
N PRO A 77 2.27 12.67 10.98
CA PRO A 77 3.54 13.33 10.73
C PRO A 77 4.38 12.54 9.73
N VAL A 78 4.98 13.25 8.78
CA VAL A 78 5.94 12.69 7.81
C VAL A 78 7.30 13.31 8.07
N ASN A 79 8.30 12.50 8.37
CA ASN A 79 9.63 12.97 8.78
C ASN A 79 10.76 12.12 8.22
N PHE A 80 11.99 12.59 8.37
CA PHE A 80 13.17 11.77 8.14
C PHE A 80 13.50 10.98 9.40
N GLY A 81 13.94 9.73 9.23
CA GLY A 81 14.29 8.87 10.36
C GLY A 81 14.86 7.54 9.93
N ASP A 82 15.07 6.67 10.91
CA ASP A 82 15.50 5.29 10.65
C ASP A 82 14.32 4.48 10.09
N THR A 83 14.54 3.96 8.88
CA THR A 83 13.55 3.23 8.10
C THR A 83 13.81 1.72 8.06
N ASN A 84 14.75 1.21 8.85
CA ASN A 84 15.17 -0.20 8.83
C ASN A 84 15.51 -0.66 7.39
N GLU A 85 16.45 0.03 6.75
CA GLU A 85 16.94 -0.24 5.39
C GLU A 85 15.96 0.06 4.24
N LYS A 86 14.68 0.35 4.53
CA LYS A 86 13.71 0.78 3.51
C LYS A 86 13.95 2.23 3.07
N VAL A 87 13.40 2.64 1.92
CA VAL A 87 13.47 4.04 1.46
C VAL A 87 12.43 4.94 2.13
N GLY A 88 11.33 4.33 2.61
CA GLY A 88 10.31 4.92 3.45
C GLY A 88 9.59 3.82 4.24
N VAL A 89 8.85 4.21 5.27
CA VAL A 89 8.06 3.28 6.06
C VAL A 89 6.90 3.99 6.78
N CYS A 90 5.75 3.33 6.79
CA CYS A 90 4.63 3.64 7.68
C CYS A 90 4.79 2.89 9.02
N LEU A 91 4.95 3.63 10.11
CA LEU A 91 4.95 3.11 11.47
C LEU A 91 3.54 3.15 12.05
N ILE A 92 3.12 2.05 12.67
CA ILE A 92 1.84 1.95 13.38
C ILE A 92 2.13 1.69 14.86
N TYR A 93 1.57 2.52 15.72
CA TYR A 93 1.74 2.43 17.17
C TYR A 93 0.58 1.69 17.81
N SER A 94 0.79 1.18 19.03
CA SER A 94 -0.22 0.40 19.77
C SER A 94 -1.51 1.17 20.10
N ASN A 95 -1.51 2.49 19.97
CA ASN A 95 -2.66 3.38 20.17
C ASN A 95 -3.27 3.84 18.84
N ASP A 96 -3.02 3.12 17.76
CA ASP A 96 -3.44 3.41 16.38
C ASP A 96 -2.90 4.73 15.79
N GLN A 97 -2.00 5.42 16.50
CA GLN A 97 -1.25 6.52 15.91
C GLN A 97 -0.35 6.00 14.80
N ARG A 98 -0.12 6.85 13.82
CA ARG A 98 0.68 6.54 12.64
C ARG A 98 1.70 7.63 12.39
N GLU A 99 2.80 7.26 11.76
CA GLU A 99 3.90 8.14 11.39
C GLU A 99 4.58 7.60 10.14
N VAL A 100 4.97 8.48 9.22
CA VAL A 100 5.80 8.10 8.08
C VAL A 100 7.23 8.54 8.35
N LEU A 101 8.17 7.61 8.23
CA LEU A 101 9.61 7.90 8.20
C LEU A 101 10.14 7.70 6.78
N VAL A 102 11.02 8.62 6.37
CA VAL A 102 11.66 8.64 5.05
C VAL A 102 13.17 8.57 5.24
N ASN A 103 13.84 7.77 4.41
CA ASN A 103 15.29 7.70 4.41
C ASN A 103 15.87 8.97 3.77
N LEU A 104 16.64 9.75 4.54
CA LEU A 104 17.16 11.04 4.10
C LEU A 104 18.20 10.93 2.97
N ASP A 105 19.07 9.91 3.02
CA ASP A 105 20.11 9.70 2.01
C ASP A 105 19.50 9.34 0.66
N TRP A 106 18.52 8.43 0.68
CA TRP A 106 17.71 8.14 -0.50
C TRP A 106 17.04 9.42 -0.97
N TRP A 107 16.30 10.13 -0.10
CA TRP A 107 15.57 11.34 -0.47
C TRP A 107 16.43 12.38 -1.20
N ASN A 108 17.63 12.65 -0.68
CA ASN A 108 18.52 13.67 -1.24
C ASN A 108 18.99 13.35 -2.66
N GLY A 109 19.12 12.07 -3.01
CA GLY A 109 19.52 11.63 -4.36
C GLY A 109 18.40 11.58 -5.40
N GLN A 110 17.17 11.93 -5.05
CA GLN A 110 15.99 11.66 -5.89
C GLN A 110 15.36 12.93 -6.46
N SER A 111 14.72 12.78 -7.61
CA SER A 111 13.95 13.86 -8.23
C SER A 111 12.70 14.21 -7.40
N SER A 112 12.14 15.39 -7.65
CA SER A 112 10.86 15.78 -7.05
C SER A 112 9.74 14.78 -7.35
N ARG A 113 9.75 14.15 -8.53
CA ARG A 113 8.73 13.20 -8.93
C ARG A 113 8.87 11.87 -8.19
N ARG A 114 10.09 11.35 -8.02
CA ARG A 114 10.32 10.14 -7.21
C ARG A 114 10.05 10.35 -5.73
N ARG A 115 10.37 11.53 -5.20
CA ARG A 115 10.00 11.95 -3.83
C ARG A 115 8.49 11.96 -3.64
N GLU A 116 7.73 12.47 -4.61
CA GLU A 116 6.27 12.43 -4.59
C GLU A 116 5.72 11.01 -4.61
N LEU A 117 6.22 10.17 -5.52
CA LEU A 117 5.85 8.76 -5.58
C LEU A 117 6.02 8.07 -4.22
N LEU A 118 7.17 8.25 -3.57
CA LEU A 118 7.42 7.69 -2.23
C LEU A 118 6.40 8.19 -1.21
N ILE A 119 6.21 9.51 -1.08
CA ILE A 119 5.27 10.07 -0.09
C ILE A 119 3.84 9.58 -0.33
N PHE A 120 3.42 9.48 -1.60
CA PHE A 120 2.09 8.99 -1.94
C PHE A 120 1.92 7.51 -1.60
N HIS A 121 2.95 6.71 -1.83
CA HIS A 121 2.98 5.30 -1.46
C HIS A 121 2.88 5.12 0.07
N GLU A 122 3.73 5.80 0.85
CA GLU A 122 3.71 5.69 2.31
C GLU A 122 2.41 6.21 2.94
N LEU A 123 1.85 7.31 2.44
CA LEU A 123 0.55 7.79 2.87
C LEU A 123 -0.60 6.88 2.38
N GLY A 124 -0.41 6.13 1.29
CA GLY A 124 -1.30 5.04 0.90
C GLY A 124 -1.43 3.98 2.01
N HIS A 125 -0.32 3.58 2.62
CA HIS A 125 -0.34 2.73 3.81
C HIS A 125 -0.96 3.42 5.02
N CYS A 126 -0.42 4.60 5.38
CA CYS A 126 -0.69 5.24 6.66
C CYS A 126 -2.07 5.92 6.72
N ALA A 127 -2.51 6.59 5.66
CA ALA A 127 -3.78 7.31 5.64
C ALA A 127 -4.93 6.48 5.04
N LEU A 128 -4.65 5.65 4.04
CA LEU A 128 -5.67 4.94 3.27
C LEU A 128 -5.77 3.44 3.59
N GLY A 129 -4.86 2.93 4.44
CA GLY A 129 -4.81 1.51 4.82
C GLY A 129 -4.65 0.59 3.62
N ARG A 130 -3.87 1.01 2.62
CA ARG A 130 -3.58 0.16 1.46
C ARG A 130 -2.46 -0.81 1.79
N GLU A 131 -2.55 -2.01 1.23
CA GLU A 131 -1.48 -3.02 1.25
C GLU A 131 -0.74 -3.01 -0.08
N HIS A 132 0.41 -3.67 -0.13
CA HIS A 132 1.14 -3.81 -1.38
C HIS A 132 0.37 -4.62 -2.43
N GLN A 133 0.53 -4.19 -3.68
CA GLN A 133 -0.02 -4.86 -4.86
C GLN A 133 1.08 -5.06 -5.89
N ASP A 134 1.68 -6.24 -5.87
CA ASP A 134 2.89 -6.56 -6.64
C ASP A 134 2.62 -7.10 -8.05
N ASN A 135 1.36 -7.09 -8.46
CA ASN A 135 0.96 -7.50 -9.79
C ASN A 135 1.54 -6.54 -10.85
N LYS A 136 2.00 -7.12 -11.96
CA LYS A 136 2.34 -6.38 -13.17
C LYS A 136 1.22 -6.50 -14.18
N VAL A 137 1.11 -5.52 -15.08
CA VAL A 137 0.21 -5.63 -16.22
C VAL A 137 0.77 -6.64 -17.21
N GLU A 138 -0.09 -7.53 -17.70
CA GLU A 138 0.29 -8.63 -18.59
C GLU A 138 1.10 -8.12 -19.79
N LYS A 139 2.16 -8.85 -20.17
CA LYS A 139 3.04 -8.52 -21.31
C LYS A 139 3.75 -7.15 -21.21
N SER A 140 3.79 -6.54 -20.03
CA SER A 140 4.53 -5.29 -19.79
C SER A 140 5.39 -5.36 -18.53
N ASN A 141 6.24 -4.35 -18.35
CA ASN A 141 6.97 -4.13 -17.10
C ASN A 141 6.28 -3.12 -16.17
N PHE A 142 5.12 -2.60 -16.57
CA PHE A 142 4.40 -1.62 -15.77
C PHE A 142 3.75 -2.26 -14.56
N SER A 143 3.85 -1.57 -13.43
CA SER A 143 3.14 -1.99 -12.22
C SER A 143 1.65 -1.67 -12.34
N SER A 144 0.81 -2.60 -11.90
CA SER A 144 -0.64 -2.42 -11.85
C SER A 144 -1.12 -1.56 -10.67
N SER A 145 -0.22 -1.06 -9.81
CA SER A 145 -0.59 -0.21 -8.67
C SER A 145 0.54 0.73 -8.28
N ILE A 146 0.20 1.90 -7.72
CA ILE A 146 1.21 2.75 -7.05
C ILE A 146 1.73 2.09 -5.76
N MET A 147 0.97 1.13 -5.22
CA MET A 147 1.30 0.37 -4.01
C MET A 147 2.18 -0.84 -4.32
N ASN A 148 2.95 -0.83 -5.40
CA ASN A 148 3.95 -1.87 -5.63
C ASN A 148 5.07 -1.78 -4.60
N SER A 149 5.51 -2.92 -4.06
CA SER A 149 6.63 -2.99 -3.10
C SER A 149 7.94 -2.45 -3.68
N VAL A 150 8.08 -2.47 -5.01
CA VAL A 150 9.18 -1.83 -5.72
C VAL A 150 8.69 -0.55 -6.38
N LEU A 151 9.21 0.59 -5.91
CA LEU A 151 8.90 1.89 -6.49
C LEU A 151 9.27 1.95 -7.98
N MET A 152 8.25 2.07 -8.83
CA MET A 152 8.37 2.21 -10.28
C MET A 152 9.30 3.36 -10.72
N SER A 153 9.72 3.32 -11.99
CA SER A 153 10.57 4.37 -12.53
C SER A 153 9.83 5.72 -12.60
N GLU A 154 10.57 6.82 -12.61
CA GLU A 154 9.97 8.14 -12.81
C GLU A 154 9.23 8.24 -14.16
N ARG A 155 9.77 7.58 -15.20
CA ARG A 155 9.17 7.57 -16.53
C ARG A 155 7.76 6.98 -16.48
N ASP A 156 7.63 5.80 -15.89
CA ASP A 156 6.36 5.06 -15.83
C ASP A 156 5.35 5.82 -14.96
N TYR A 157 5.80 6.31 -13.81
CA TYR A 157 4.94 7.12 -12.94
C TYR A 157 4.45 8.40 -13.61
N ARG A 158 5.29 9.06 -14.42
CA ARG A 158 4.90 10.26 -15.17
C ARG A 158 3.91 9.94 -16.28
N MET A 159 4.13 8.84 -16.99
CA MET A 159 3.28 8.38 -18.10
C MET A 159 1.85 8.11 -17.63
N PHE A 160 1.69 7.44 -16.49
CA PHE A 160 0.37 7.08 -15.94
C PHE A 160 0.03 7.83 -14.65
N LEU A 161 0.49 9.07 -14.50
CA LEU A 161 0.36 9.83 -13.24
C LEU A 161 -1.09 9.94 -12.75
N ALA A 162 -2.00 10.35 -13.63
CA ALA A 162 -3.41 10.51 -13.28
C ALA A 162 -4.09 9.14 -12.99
N PRO A 163 -3.91 8.10 -13.83
CA PRO A 163 -4.43 6.76 -13.50
C PRO A 163 -3.87 6.16 -12.20
N TYR A 164 -2.58 6.34 -11.89
CA TYR A 164 -2.01 5.90 -10.60
C TYR A 164 -2.62 6.64 -9.41
N HIS A 165 -2.89 7.94 -9.54
CA HIS A 165 -3.58 8.70 -8.48
C HIS A 165 -5.02 8.22 -8.33
N PHE A 166 -5.72 7.98 -9.43
CA PHE A 166 -7.07 7.44 -9.40
C PHE A 166 -7.11 6.10 -8.66
N GLU A 167 -6.23 5.16 -9.05
CA GLU A 167 -6.07 3.85 -8.41
C GLU A 167 -5.74 3.96 -6.92
N LEU A 168 -4.84 4.88 -6.55
CA LEU A 168 -4.48 5.14 -5.15
C LEU A 168 -5.68 5.52 -4.29
N PHE A 169 -6.48 6.48 -4.75
CA PHE A 169 -7.50 7.12 -3.92
C PHE A 169 -8.85 6.40 -3.96
N THR A 170 -9.13 5.63 -5.02
CA THR A 170 -10.42 4.95 -5.21
C THR A 170 -10.34 3.44 -5.00
N ARG A 171 -9.13 2.86 -5.01
CA ARG A 171 -8.87 1.40 -5.09
C ARG A 171 -9.37 0.74 -6.39
N ASP A 172 -9.82 1.53 -7.35
CA ASP A 172 -10.23 1.06 -8.67
C ASP A 172 -9.03 1.11 -9.63
N GLY A 173 -8.56 -0.07 -10.02
CA GLY A 173 -7.43 -0.25 -10.93
C GLY A 173 -7.80 -0.21 -12.41
N ASP A 174 -9.08 -0.21 -12.78
CA ASP A 174 -9.52 -0.40 -14.16
C ASP A 174 -9.08 0.76 -15.06
N VAL A 175 -9.09 1.99 -14.52
CA VAL A 175 -8.60 3.18 -15.23
C VAL A 175 -7.11 3.08 -15.54
N LEU A 176 -6.31 2.58 -14.59
CA LEU A 176 -4.88 2.37 -14.76
C LEU A 176 -4.59 1.24 -15.77
N LEU A 177 -5.27 0.11 -15.63
CA LEU A 177 -5.12 -1.02 -16.55
C LEU A 177 -5.50 -0.62 -17.98
N SER A 178 -6.60 0.12 -18.14
CA SER A 178 -7.05 0.61 -19.45
C SER A 178 -6.04 1.57 -20.08
N ALA A 179 -5.49 2.50 -19.29
CA ALA A 179 -4.47 3.44 -19.77
C ALA A 179 -3.18 2.72 -20.20
N ILE A 180 -2.74 1.71 -19.44
CA ILE A 180 -1.55 0.92 -19.78
C ILE A 180 -1.78 0.09 -21.04
N HIS A 181 -2.94 -0.58 -21.18
CA HIS A 181 -3.24 -1.36 -22.37
C HIS A 181 -3.32 -0.49 -23.64
N GLN A 182 -3.84 0.74 -23.52
CA GLN A 182 -3.86 1.69 -24.64
C GLN A 182 -2.44 2.06 -25.08
N GLU A 183 -1.55 2.40 -24.14
CA GLU A 183 -0.14 2.71 -24.46
C GLU A 183 0.55 1.53 -25.15
N LEU A 184 0.34 0.30 -24.66
CA LEU A 184 0.94 -0.90 -25.26
C LEU A 184 0.39 -1.20 -26.66
N ALA A 185 -0.86 -0.84 -26.95
CA ALA A 185 -1.46 -1.00 -28.28
C ALA A 185 -0.92 0.03 -29.28
N ASP A 186 -0.62 1.25 -28.83
CA ASP A 186 -0.08 2.32 -29.66
C ASP A 186 1.42 2.09 -30.03
N ASP A 187 2.14 1.29 -29.23
CA ASP A 187 3.54 0.90 -29.48
C ASP A 187 3.70 -0.30 -30.45
N ASP A 188 2.61 -0.96 -30.89
CA ASP A 188 2.66 -2.06 -31.89
C ASP A 188 2.57 -1.51 -33.33
N PRO A 189 3.64 -1.55 -34.15
CA PRO A 189 3.64 -0.96 -35.49
C PRO A 189 2.84 -1.74 -36.55
N ILE A 190 2.14 -2.83 -36.22
CA ILE A 190 1.64 -3.80 -37.21
C ILE A 190 0.16 -3.56 -37.64
N ALA A 191 -0.38 -2.35 -37.49
CA ALA A 191 -1.75 -2.04 -37.95
C ALA A 191 -1.86 -0.93 -39.03
N VAL A 192 -0.81 -0.68 -39.81
CA VAL A 192 -0.92 0.17 -41.02
C VAL A 192 -0.32 -0.53 -42.23
N SER A 193 -1.03 -1.52 -42.80
CA SER A 193 -1.12 -1.70 -44.27
C SER A 193 -2.15 -2.76 -44.64
N SER A 194 -3.29 -2.32 -45.18
CA SER A 194 -4.04 -3.00 -46.25
C SER A 194 -5.28 -2.20 -46.61
N SER A 195 -5.07 -1.02 -47.19
CA SER A 195 -6.05 -0.41 -48.09
C SER A 195 -5.31 0.33 -49.19
N GLN A 196 -4.85 -0.43 -50.18
CA GLN A 196 -4.71 0.00 -51.57
C GLN A 196 -5.31 -1.09 -52.45
#